data_AF-A0A183HJY3-F1
#
_entry.id   AF-A0A183HJY3-F1
#
_cell.length_a   1.000
_cell.length_b   1.000
_cell.length_c   1.000
_cell.angle_alpha   90.00
_cell.angle_beta   90.00
_cell.angle_gamma   90.00
#
_symmetry.space_group_name_H-M   'P 1'
#
loop_
_entity.id
_entity.type
_entity.pdbx_description
1 polymer ?
#
loop_
_entity_poly.entity_id
_entity_poly.type
_entity_poly.pdbx_seq_one_letter_code
_entity_poly.pdbx_strand_id
1 'polypeptide(L)'
;RWEFKHPTPFLRTREFLWQEGHTAFQTKQEAEKEVFIILDLYAKVYMDLLAIPVTKGRKSEKEKFAGGDFTTTVEVYVPINGRGIQGATSHHLGQNFSKMFDISFEDPETGKKTFAWQNSWGMTTRTIGAMIMIHSDNDGLVLPPKVAPIQVIIIPVGITAQMDKKIRQEIIAKTEEVMKILQNSNIRTDIDLRDNYSPGWKFNHWELKGVPIRLEIGPKDIEKSQVSSRDNKQRL
;
A
#
# COMPACT_ATOMS: atom_id res chain seq x y z
N ARG A 1 -16.34 12.82 6.23
CA ARG A 1 -16.45 14.23 5.77
C ARG A 1 -17.50 14.29 4.66
N TRP A 2 -18.56 15.11 4.75
CA TRP A 2 -19.58 15.19 3.68
C TRP A 2 -19.12 16.10 2.52
N GLU A 3 -18.15 15.61 1.75
CA GLU A 3 -17.54 16.35 0.65
C GLU A 3 -18.53 16.63 -0.49
N PHE A 4 -18.51 17.85 -1.00
CA PHE A 4 -19.32 18.31 -2.14
C PHE A 4 -18.58 18.23 -3.48
N LYS A 5 -17.24 18.08 -3.44
CA LYS A 5 -16.44 17.86 -4.64
C LYS A 5 -16.71 16.46 -5.21
N HIS A 6 -16.43 16.29 -6.49
CA HIS A 6 -16.65 15.02 -7.20
C HIS A 6 -15.99 13.84 -6.46
N PRO A 7 -16.77 12.82 -6.04
CA PRO A 7 -16.23 11.67 -5.34
C PRO A 7 -15.44 10.78 -6.30
N THR A 8 -14.35 10.21 -5.81
CA THR A 8 -13.52 9.27 -6.56
C THR A 8 -13.09 8.16 -5.60
N PRO A 9 -13.36 6.88 -5.90
CA PRO A 9 -13.02 5.76 -5.02
C PRO A 9 -11.57 5.87 -4.52
N PHE A 10 -11.39 5.63 -3.21
CA PHE A 10 -10.14 5.83 -2.45
C PHE A 10 -9.65 7.27 -2.34
N LEU A 11 -9.52 7.99 -3.46
CA LEU A 11 -8.88 9.31 -3.51
C LEU A 11 -9.69 10.39 -2.79
N ARG A 12 -11.01 10.35 -2.94
CA ARG A 12 -11.95 11.28 -2.32
C ARG A 12 -13.31 10.61 -2.11
N THR A 13 -13.52 10.10 -0.91
CA THR A 13 -14.78 9.48 -0.50
C THR A 13 -15.38 10.24 0.69
N ARG A 14 -16.70 10.12 0.90
CA ARG A 14 -17.37 10.76 2.04
C ARG A 14 -17.06 10.07 3.37
N GLU A 15 -16.94 8.75 3.30
CA GLU A 15 -16.41 7.89 4.34
C GLU A 15 -15.08 7.31 3.86
N PHE A 16 -14.06 7.35 4.73
CA PHE A 16 -12.75 6.78 4.44
C PHE A 16 -12.16 6.25 5.74
N LEU A 17 -11.39 5.17 5.61
CA LEU A 17 -10.59 4.67 6.73
C LEU A 17 -9.30 5.47 6.80
N TRP A 18 -8.89 5.78 8.02
CA TRP A 18 -7.65 6.48 8.30
C TRP A 18 -7.12 6.08 9.67
N GLN A 19 -5.86 6.38 9.90
CA GLN A 19 -5.34 6.56 11.23
C GLN A 19 -5.16 8.06 11.48
N GLU A 20 -5.35 8.45 12.74
CA GLU A 20 -5.03 9.76 13.24
C GLU A 20 -4.22 9.62 14.53
N GLY A 21 -3.07 10.27 14.58
CA GLY A 21 -2.27 10.39 15.79
C GLY A 21 -2.37 11.78 16.36
N HIS A 22 -2.43 11.85 17.69
CA HIS A 22 -2.46 13.10 18.46
C HIS A 22 -1.53 12.94 19.65
N THR A 23 -0.61 13.89 19.82
CA THR A 23 0.42 13.84 20.85
C THR A 23 0.58 15.20 21.51
N ALA A 24 1.03 15.18 22.76
CA ALA A 24 1.26 16.37 23.58
C ALA A 24 2.60 16.24 24.30
N PHE A 25 3.41 17.29 24.27
CA PHE A 25 4.79 17.32 24.74
C PHE A 25 5.03 18.48 25.69
N GLN A 26 6.03 18.29 26.57
CA GLN A 26 6.54 19.35 27.43
C GLN A 26 7.28 20.41 26.60
N THR A 27 8.12 20.01 25.65
CA THR A 27 8.97 20.93 24.88
C THR A 27 8.58 21.01 23.40
N LYS A 28 8.89 22.16 22.78
CA LYS A 28 8.69 22.36 21.34
C LYS A 28 9.57 21.41 20.52
N GLN A 29 10.79 21.18 20.97
CA GLN A 29 11.80 20.40 20.27
C GLN A 29 11.38 18.93 20.12
N GLU A 30 10.80 18.34 21.16
CA GLU A 30 10.27 16.98 21.10
C GLU A 30 9.10 16.89 20.11
N ALA A 31 8.19 17.86 20.16
CA ALA A 31 7.06 17.94 19.24
C ALA A 31 7.53 18.08 17.79
N GLU A 32 8.44 19.01 17.48
CA GLU A 32 8.97 19.18 16.12
C GLU A 32 9.69 17.92 15.62
N LYS A 33 10.48 17.26 16.49
CA LYS A 33 11.16 16.02 16.15
C LYS A 33 10.18 14.93 15.72
N GLU A 34 9.07 14.75 16.45
CA GLU A 34 8.06 13.76 16.08
C GLU A 34 7.41 14.06 14.72
N VAL A 35 7.13 15.34 14.41
CA VAL A 35 6.50 15.71 13.13
C VAL A 35 7.29 15.15 11.94
N PHE A 36 8.62 15.28 11.97
CA PHE A 36 9.49 14.76 10.91
C PHE A 36 9.68 13.24 10.97
N ILE A 37 9.71 12.63 12.15
CA ILE A 37 9.72 11.16 12.27
C ILE A 37 8.48 10.56 11.59
N ILE A 38 7.29 11.11 11.87
CA ILE A 38 6.03 10.63 11.29
C ILE A 38 6.00 10.89 9.79
N LEU A 39 6.47 12.06 9.33
CA LEU A 39 6.58 12.37 7.91
C LEU A 39 7.48 11.35 7.16
N ASP A 40 8.58 10.95 7.79
CA ASP A 40 9.50 9.94 7.26
C ASP A 40 8.86 8.57 7.20
N LEU A 41 8.06 8.18 8.20
CA LEU A 41 7.30 6.94 8.19
C LEU A 41 6.26 6.92 7.07
N TYR A 42 5.56 8.03 6.82
CA TYR A 42 4.64 8.11 5.68
C TYR A 42 5.38 8.00 4.35
N ALA A 43 6.54 8.65 4.20
CA ALA A 43 7.35 8.49 3.00
C ALA A 43 7.77 7.03 2.80
N LYS A 44 8.17 6.31 3.87
CA LYS A 44 8.48 4.88 3.81
C LYS A 44 7.27 4.02 3.43
N VAL A 45 6.06 4.34 3.89
CA VAL A 45 4.85 3.63 3.43
C VAL A 45 4.71 3.74 1.92
N TYR A 46 4.84 4.94 1.36
CA TYR A 46 4.74 5.14 -0.08
C TYR A 46 5.91 4.52 -0.85
N MET A 47 7.15 4.81 -0.46
CA MET A 47 8.34 4.39 -1.21
C MET A 47 8.65 2.90 -1.01
N ASP A 48 8.65 2.43 0.24
CA ASP A 48 9.13 1.09 0.54
C ASP A 48 8.03 0.05 0.34
N LEU A 49 6.77 0.34 0.68
CA LEU A 49 5.67 -0.63 0.56
C LEU A 49 4.94 -0.49 -0.78
N LEU A 50 4.59 0.74 -1.16
CA LEU A 50 3.79 1.00 -2.36
C LEU A 50 4.64 1.24 -3.61
N ALA A 51 5.97 1.32 -3.51
CA ALA A 51 6.86 1.63 -4.63
C ALA A 51 6.53 2.96 -5.35
N ILE A 52 6.06 3.96 -4.61
CA ILE A 52 5.68 5.28 -5.12
C ILE A 52 6.69 6.33 -4.62
N PRO A 53 7.40 7.05 -5.50
CA PRO A 53 8.26 8.15 -5.10
C PRO A 53 7.42 9.30 -4.55
N VAL A 54 7.92 9.98 -3.52
CA VAL A 54 7.24 11.10 -2.88
C VAL A 54 8.15 12.31 -2.74
N THR A 55 7.55 13.49 -2.71
CA THR A 55 8.23 14.74 -2.36
C THR A 55 7.79 15.16 -0.96
N LYS A 56 8.72 15.17 0.00
CA LYS A 56 8.49 15.75 1.33
C LYS A 56 8.53 17.27 1.23
N GLY A 57 7.65 17.96 1.95
CA GLY A 57 7.64 19.42 1.96
C GLY A 57 6.84 20.02 3.10
N ARG A 58 6.87 21.35 3.18
CA ARG A 58 6.05 22.17 4.07
C ARG A 58 4.98 22.88 3.24
N LYS A 59 3.73 22.85 3.71
CA LYS A 59 2.63 23.60 3.07
C LYS A 59 2.87 25.10 3.20
N SER A 60 2.41 25.86 2.21
CA SER A 60 2.36 27.32 2.28
C SER A 60 1.37 27.79 3.35
N GLU A 61 1.45 29.06 3.75
CA GLU A 61 0.52 29.63 4.74
C GLU A 61 -0.95 29.49 4.34
N LYS A 62 -1.27 29.52 3.03
CA LYS A 62 -2.64 29.33 2.54
C LYS A 62 -3.14 27.89 2.66
N GLU A 63 -2.24 26.91 2.58
CA GLU A 63 -2.58 25.48 2.50
C GLU A 63 -2.28 24.70 3.80
N LYS A 64 -1.65 25.35 4.79
CA LYS A 64 -1.41 24.71 6.09
C LYS A 64 -2.72 24.49 6.84
N PHE A 65 -2.72 23.58 7.80
CA PHE A 65 -3.84 23.42 8.70
C PHE A 65 -4.08 24.69 9.52
N ALA A 66 -5.28 25.27 9.42
CA ALA A 66 -5.59 26.61 9.92
C ALA A 66 -5.31 26.81 11.43
N GLY A 67 -5.47 25.75 12.23
CA GLY A 67 -5.21 25.81 13.67
C GLY A 67 -3.76 25.50 14.06
N GLY A 68 -2.90 25.09 13.13
CA GLY A 68 -1.53 24.67 13.43
C GLY A 68 -0.47 25.76 13.22
N ASP A 69 0.70 25.57 13.81
CA ASP A 69 1.89 26.40 13.58
C ASP A 69 2.40 26.15 12.14
N PHE A 70 2.69 24.89 11.82
CA PHE A 70 3.07 24.47 10.48
C PHE A 70 2.57 23.08 10.10
N THR A 71 2.54 22.81 8.79
CA THR A 71 2.11 21.53 8.23
C THR A 71 3.16 21.00 7.28
N THR A 72 3.58 19.76 7.52
CA THR A 72 4.42 18.99 6.60
C THR A 72 3.59 17.97 5.84
N THR A 73 4.07 17.58 4.66
CA THR A 73 3.30 16.76 3.70
C THR A 73 4.21 15.86 2.89
N VAL A 74 3.68 14.72 2.46
CA VAL A 74 4.23 13.92 1.35
C VAL A 74 3.33 14.11 0.14
N GLU A 75 3.90 14.62 -0.95
CA GLU A 75 3.22 14.81 -2.22
C GLU A 75 3.58 13.69 -3.20
N VAL A 76 2.59 13.22 -3.94
CA VAL A 76 2.70 12.19 -4.96
C VAL A 76 2.27 12.78 -6.30
N TYR A 77 2.97 12.43 -7.37
CA TYR A 77 2.59 12.81 -8.74
C TYR A 77 1.93 11.64 -9.47
N VAL A 78 0.84 11.92 -10.17
CA VAL A 78 0.11 10.94 -10.98
C VAL A 78 0.29 11.27 -12.46
N PRO A 79 1.12 10.51 -13.20
CA PRO A 79 1.49 10.87 -14.57
C PRO A 79 0.30 10.91 -15.54
N ILE A 80 -0.63 9.96 -15.43
CA ILE A 80 -1.71 9.79 -16.42
C ILE A 80 -2.69 10.97 -16.52
N ASN A 81 -2.78 11.79 -15.47
CA ASN A 81 -3.61 13.00 -15.46
C ASN A 81 -2.82 14.28 -15.14
N GLY A 82 -1.51 14.17 -14.93
CA GLY A 82 -0.61 15.28 -14.64
C GLY A 82 -0.85 15.99 -13.30
N ARG A 83 -1.47 15.33 -12.31
CA ARG A 83 -1.87 15.98 -11.04
C ARG A 83 -1.01 15.55 -9.86
N GLY A 84 -0.72 16.51 -8.99
CA GLY A 84 -0.21 16.27 -7.64
C GLY A 84 -1.32 15.88 -6.66
N ILE A 85 -1.01 14.98 -5.74
CA ILE A 85 -1.91 14.50 -4.69
C ILE A 85 -1.16 14.45 -3.36
N GLN A 86 -1.71 15.11 -2.33
CA GLN A 86 -1.24 14.92 -0.96
C GLN A 86 -1.54 13.50 -0.50
N GLY A 87 -0.48 12.76 -0.15
CA GLY A 87 -0.55 11.37 0.31
C GLY A 87 -0.77 11.22 1.81
N ALA A 88 -0.08 12.04 2.62
CA ALA A 88 -0.23 12.07 4.07
C ALA A 88 0.19 13.44 4.62
N THR A 89 -0.13 13.69 5.90
CA THR A 89 0.09 14.99 6.55
C THR A 89 0.59 14.82 7.98
N SER A 90 1.50 15.69 8.40
CA SER A 90 2.00 15.75 9.78
C SER A 90 2.13 17.21 10.21
N HIS A 91 1.39 17.59 11.25
CA HIS A 91 1.19 18.95 11.69
C HIS A 91 1.88 19.20 13.02
N HIS A 92 2.64 20.29 13.10
CA HIS A 92 2.95 20.89 14.38
C HIS A 92 1.84 21.87 14.73
N LEU A 93 1.11 21.61 15.81
CA LEU A 93 -0.02 22.43 16.24
C LEU A 93 0.41 23.61 17.12
N GLY A 94 1.69 23.64 17.52
CA GLY A 94 2.20 24.60 18.49
C GLY A 94 1.46 24.44 19.82
N GLN A 95 1.05 25.58 20.39
CA GLN A 95 0.21 25.64 21.60
C GLN A 95 -1.20 26.16 21.32
N ASN A 96 -1.63 26.25 20.05
CA ASN A 96 -2.91 26.87 19.71
C ASN A 96 -4.09 26.09 20.30
N PHE A 97 -4.07 24.76 20.15
CA PHE A 97 -5.10 23.87 20.67
C PHE A 97 -5.00 23.72 22.19
N SER A 98 -3.80 23.61 22.74
CA SER A 98 -3.62 23.46 24.19
C SER A 98 -4.11 24.69 24.95
N LYS A 99 -3.94 25.90 24.39
CA LYS A 99 -4.56 27.12 24.95
C LYS A 99 -6.09 27.12 24.83
N MET A 100 -6.62 26.67 23.69
CA MET A 100 -8.07 26.63 23.45
C MET A 100 -8.78 25.62 24.36
N PHE A 101 -8.15 24.49 24.67
CA PHE A 101 -8.71 23.39 25.47
C PHE A 101 -8.14 23.32 26.91
N ASP A 102 -7.38 24.33 27.34
CA ASP A 102 -6.70 24.42 28.64
C ASP A 102 -5.81 23.20 28.99
N ILE A 103 -5.12 22.62 28.00
CA ILE A 103 -4.19 21.50 28.18
C ILE A 103 -2.84 22.04 28.67
N SER A 104 -2.66 22.04 29.98
CA SER A 104 -1.53 22.67 30.65
C SER A 104 -0.98 21.80 31.78
N PHE A 105 0.25 22.08 32.18
CA PHE A 105 0.95 21.40 33.27
C PHE A 105 1.83 22.39 34.03
N GLU A 106 2.26 22.01 35.22
CA GLU A 106 3.26 22.76 35.99
C GLU A 106 4.65 22.35 35.52
N ASP A 107 5.41 23.30 35.00
CA ASP A 107 6.74 23.04 34.47
C ASP A 107 7.69 22.65 35.62
N PRO A 108 8.37 21.48 35.55
CA PRO A 108 9.16 20.96 36.66
C PRO A 108 10.41 21.78 36.97
N GLU A 109 10.91 22.61 36.04
CA GLU A 109 12.08 23.46 36.26
C GLU A 109 11.69 24.83 36.85
N THR A 110 10.57 25.39 36.41
CA THR A 110 10.16 26.77 36.75
C THR A 110 8.99 26.85 37.73
N GLY A 111 8.24 25.75 37.94
CA GLY A 111 7.01 25.71 38.74
C GLY A 111 5.85 26.50 38.14
N LYS A 112 5.96 26.96 36.88
CA LYS A 112 4.94 27.80 36.23
C LYS A 112 3.96 26.95 35.42
N LYS A 113 2.69 27.34 35.41
CA LYS A 113 1.70 26.81 34.47
C LYS A 113 2.16 27.09 33.04
N THR A 114 2.34 26.03 32.24
CA THR A 114 2.71 26.11 30.83
C THR A 114 1.78 25.22 30.00
N PHE A 115 1.61 25.55 28.71
CA PHE A 115 0.73 24.80 27.81
C PHE A 115 1.51 23.73 27.03
N ALA A 116 0.89 22.58 26.80
CA ALA A 116 1.51 21.50 26.05
C ALA A 116 1.75 21.89 24.58
N TRP A 117 2.85 21.43 24.00
CA TRP A 117 3.11 21.48 22.57
C TRP A 117 2.46 20.27 21.91
N GLN A 118 1.71 20.46 20.83
CA GLN A 118 0.93 19.36 20.26
C GLN A 118 1.26 19.10 18.80
N ASN A 119 1.04 17.86 18.38
CA ASN A 119 1.03 17.46 16.97
C ASN A 119 -0.26 16.73 16.65
N SER A 120 -0.60 16.71 15.36
CA SER A 120 -1.51 15.72 14.82
C SER A 120 -1.03 15.26 13.45
N TRP A 121 -1.37 14.05 13.06
CA TRP A 121 -0.92 13.48 11.80
C TRP A 121 -1.90 12.43 11.30
N GLY A 122 -1.96 12.23 9.99
CA GLY A 122 -2.91 11.29 9.41
C GLY A 122 -2.58 10.84 7.99
N MET A 123 -3.05 9.63 7.69
CA MET A 123 -2.93 8.96 6.40
C MET A 123 -4.18 8.09 6.19
N THR A 124 -4.65 8.00 4.95
CA THR A 124 -5.94 7.36 4.63
C THR A 124 -5.78 6.26 3.57
N THR A 125 -6.89 5.59 3.25
CA THR A 125 -7.00 4.66 2.11
C THR A 125 -6.77 5.30 0.73
N ARG A 126 -6.60 6.63 0.64
CA ARG A 126 -6.11 7.31 -0.57
C ARG A 126 -4.81 6.71 -1.11
N THR A 127 -3.97 6.18 -0.22
CA THR A 127 -2.77 5.40 -0.53
C THR A 127 -3.03 4.33 -1.59
N ILE A 128 -4.13 3.57 -1.46
CA ILE A 128 -4.54 2.53 -2.41
C ILE A 128 -4.88 3.14 -3.77
N GLY A 129 -5.64 4.23 -3.79
CA GLY A 129 -5.99 4.93 -5.04
C GLY A 129 -4.77 5.48 -5.78
N ALA A 130 -3.78 6.00 -5.04
CA ALA A 130 -2.52 6.46 -5.62
C ALA A 130 -1.74 5.30 -6.25
N MET A 131 -1.61 4.17 -5.55
CA MET A 131 -0.98 2.95 -6.06
C MET A 131 -1.65 2.45 -7.35
N ILE A 132 -2.99 2.40 -7.37
CA ILE A 132 -3.75 1.99 -8.55
C ILE A 132 -3.42 2.91 -9.74
N MET A 133 -3.52 4.22 -9.57
CA MET A 133 -3.31 5.15 -10.69
C MET A 133 -1.86 5.22 -11.20
N ILE A 134 -0.88 4.87 -10.37
CA ILE A 134 0.54 4.97 -10.73
C ILE A 134 1.04 3.69 -11.39
N HIS A 135 0.63 2.53 -10.88
CA HIS A 135 1.21 1.24 -11.33
C HIS A 135 0.35 0.51 -12.35
N SER A 136 -0.97 0.72 -12.35
CA SER A 136 -1.86 -0.01 -13.27
C SER A 136 -1.54 0.30 -14.73
N ASP A 137 -1.75 -0.68 -15.59
CA ASP A 137 -1.53 -0.60 -17.03
C ASP A 137 -2.82 -0.87 -17.81
N ASN A 138 -2.69 -1.14 -19.12
CA ASN A 138 -3.83 -1.41 -19.99
C ASN A 138 -4.50 -2.77 -19.72
N ASP A 139 -3.84 -3.68 -19.00
CA ASP A 139 -4.33 -5.03 -18.72
C ASP A 139 -4.91 -5.15 -17.32
N GLY A 140 -4.67 -4.17 -16.45
CA GLY A 140 -5.38 -4.00 -15.19
C GLY A 140 -4.50 -3.52 -14.06
N LEU A 141 -4.79 -4.02 -12.86
CA LEU A 141 -4.06 -3.66 -11.67
C LEU A 141 -2.62 -4.18 -11.74
N VAL A 142 -1.68 -3.45 -11.13
CA VAL A 142 -0.32 -3.95 -10.87
C VAL A 142 -0.01 -3.69 -9.41
N LEU A 143 0.11 -4.76 -8.62
CA LEU A 143 0.38 -4.66 -7.18
C LEU A 143 1.88 -4.71 -6.90
N PRO A 144 2.43 -3.79 -6.10
CA PRO A 144 3.76 -3.94 -5.55
C PRO A 144 3.85 -5.22 -4.68
N PRO A 145 4.89 -6.06 -4.84
CA PRO A 145 4.98 -7.35 -4.15
C PRO A 145 4.94 -7.28 -2.62
N LYS A 146 5.28 -6.14 -2.00
CA LYS A 146 5.24 -5.97 -0.54
C LYS A 146 3.81 -5.82 0.01
N VAL A 147 2.85 -5.40 -0.81
CA VAL A 147 1.45 -5.20 -0.39
C VAL A 147 0.47 -6.13 -1.11
N ALA A 148 0.91 -6.85 -2.13
CA ALA A 148 0.07 -7.82 -2.84
C ALA A 148 -0.40 -8.94 -1.90
N PRO A 149 -1.72 -9.20 -1.70
CA PRO A 149 -2.20 -10.29 -0.85
C PRO A 149 -1.72 -11.65 -1.33
N ILE A 150 -1.65 -11.83 -2.65
CA ILE A 150 -1.04 -12.96 -3.34
C ILE A 150 0.13 -12.41 -4.13
N GLN A 151 1.35 -12.86 -3.83
CA GLN A 151 2.57 -12.51 -4.57
C GLN A 151 2.77 -13.43 -5.78
N VAL A 152 2.47 -14.72 -5.59
CA VAL A 152 2.64 -15.75 -6.61
C VAL A 152 1.34 -16.54 -6.75
N ILE A 153 0.83 -16.66 -7.97
CA ILE A 153 -0.28 -17.57 -8.28
C ILE A 153 0.23 -18.72 -9.16
N ILE A 154 0.00 -19.95 -8.72
CA ILE A 154 0.37 -21.15 -9.49
C ILE A 154 -0.85 -21.64 -10.25
N ILE A 155 -0.68 -21.91 -11.55
CA ILE A 155 -1.74 -22.36 -12.43
C ILE A 155 -1.29 -23.63 -13.16
N PRO A 156 -1.97 -24.77 -12.93
CA PRO A 156 -1.69 -25.96 -13.71
C PRO A 156 -2.15 -25.77 -15.15
N VAL A 157 -1.29 -26.10 -16.12
CA VAL A 157 -1.53 -25.93 -17.55
C VAL A 157 -1.41 -27.25 -18.31
N GLY A 158 -2.01 -27.31 -19.51
CA GLY A 158 -1.92 -28.49 -20.37
C GLY A 158 -2.77 -29.69 -19.92
N ILE A 159 -3.63 -29.54 -18.92
CA ILE A 159 -4.59 -30.58 -18.51
C ILE A 159 -5.71 -30.66 -19.55
N THR A 160 -5.92 -31.84 -20.14
CA THR A 160 -6.99 -32.11 -21.10
C THR A 160 -8.00 -33.11 -20.52
N ALA A 161 -9.22 -33.15 -21.06
CA ALA A 161 -10.26 -34.08 -20.60
C ALA A 161 -9.89 -35.56 -20.82
N GLN A 162 -9.04 -35.82 -21.83
CA GLN A 162 -8.55 -37.15 -22.19
C GLN A 162 -7.25 -37.54 -21.47
N MET A 163 -6.71 -36.66 -20.61
CA MET A 163 -5.48 -36.94 -19.86
C MET A 163 -5.71 -38.00 -18.77
N ASP A 164 -4.74 -38.89 -18.60
CA ASP A 164 -4.76 -39.88 -17.51
C ASP A 164 -4.90 -39.19 -16.14
N LYS A 165 -5.80 -39.72 -15.31
CA LYS A 165 -6.02 -39.26 -13.93
C LYS A 165 -4.72 -39.26 -13.13
N LYS A 166 -3.82 -40.23 -13.36
CA LYS A 166 -2.54 -40.30 -12.68
C LYS A 166 -1.63 -39.12 -13.00
N ILE A 167 -1.53 -38.75 -14.28
CA ILE A 167 -0.75 -37.59 -14.74
C ILE A 167 -1.36 -36.29 -14.19
N ARG A 168 -2.70 -36.18 -14.19
CA ARG A 168 -3.38 -35.02 -13.60
C ARG A 168 -3.06 -34.87 -12.10
N GLN A 169 -3.06 -35.97 -11.35
CA GLN A 169 -2.70 -35.96 -9.93
C GLN A 169 -1.23 -35.58 -9.72
N GLU A 170 -0.32 -36.03 -10.57
CA GLU A 170 1.10 -35.68 -10.52
C GLU A 170 1.33 -34.18 -10.71
N ILE A 171 0.63 -33.55 -11.67
CA ILE A 171 0.71 -32.10 -11.89
C ILE A 171 0.22 -31.34 -10.66
N ILE A 172 -0.93 -31.75 -10.10
CA ILE A 172 -1.50 -31.10 -8.91
C ILE A 172 -0.54 -31.25 -7.73
N ALA A 173 -0.03 -32.46 -7.48
CA ALA A 173 0.95 -32.71 -6.42
C ALA A 173 2.21 -31.84 -6.60
N LYS A 174 2.68 -31.64 -7.84
CA LYS A 174 3.81 -30.76 -8.10
C LYS A 174 3.48 -29.28 -7.83
N THR A 175 2.29 -28.81 -8.18
CA THR A 175 1.86 -27.43 -7.83
C THR A 175 1.83 -27.21 -6.32
N GLU A 176 1.35 -28.20 -5.55
CA GLU A 176 1.32 -28.14 -4.08
C GLU A 176 2.73 -28.17 -3.47
N GLU A 177 3.64 -28.98 -4.02
CA GLU A 177 5.05 -29.02 -3.63
C GLU A 177 5.71 -27.64 -3.82
N VAL A 178 5.56 -27.03 -5.00
CA VAL A 178 6.12 -25.72 -5.31
C VAL A 178 5.51 -24.63 -4.42
N MET A 179 4.20 -24.66 -4.19
CA MET A 179 3.54 -23.75 -3.25
C MET A 179 4.15 -23.83 -1.86
N LYS A 180 4.35 -25.04 -1.32
CA LYS A 180 4.95 -25.25 0.01
C LYS A 180 6.38 -24.71 0.07
N ILE A 181 7.19 -24.93 -0.97
CA ILE A 181 8.55 -24.39 -1.04
C ILE A 181 8.54 -22.85 -0.95
N LEU A 182 7.65 -22.20 -1.70
CA LEU A 182 7.52 -20.74 -1.72
C LEU A 182 6.97 -20.21 -0.40
N GLN A 183 5.94 -20.84 0.17
CA GLN A 183 5.39 -20.46 1.47
C GLN A 183 6.40 -20.63 2.61
N ASN A 184 7.22 -21.68 2.59
CA ASN A 184 8.34 -21.87 3.53
C ASN A 184 9.41 -20.78 3.40
N SER A 185 9.47 -20.10 2.24
CA SER A 185 10.33 -18.94 1.99
C SER A 185 9.63 -17.61 2.29
N ASN A 186 8.49 -17.64 3.00
CA ASN A 186 7.65 -16.49 3.36
C ASN A 186 7.08 -15.72 2.14
N ILE A 187 6.82 -16.43 1.04
CA ILE A 187 6.18 -15.88 -0.16
C ILE A 187 4.70 -16.23 -0.12
N ARG A 188 3.84 -15.21 -0.18
CA ARG A 188 2.38 -15.35 -0.20
C ARG A 188 1.94 -15.97 -1.52
N THR A 189 1.76 -17.28 -1.51
CA THR A 189 1.53 -18.09 -2.71
C THR A 189 0.21 -18.82 -2.61
N ASP A 190 -0.53 -18.85 -3.71
CA ASP A 190 -1.79 -19.59 -3.83
C ASP A 190 -1.81 -20.41 -5.14
N ILE A 191 -2.75 -21.35 -5.28
CA ILE A 191 -2.92 -22.21 -6.46
C ILE A 191 -4.36 -22.10 -6.99
N ASP A 192 -4.52 -21.84 -8.28
CA ASP A 192 -5.83 -21.85 -8.93
C ASP A 192 -6.16 -23.22 -9.53
N LEU A 193 -6.76 -24.09 -8.71
CA LEU A 193 -7.16 -25.45 -9.10
C LEU A 193 -8.58 -25.55 -9.71
N ARG A 194 -9.29 -24.43 -9.90
CA ARG A 194 -10.66 -24.45 -10.46
C ARG A 194 -10.68 -25.08 -11.84
N ASP A 195 -11.41 -26.17 -12.04
CA ASP A 195 -11.38 -26.93 -13.29
C ASP A 195 -12.48 -26.53 -14.29
N ASN A 196 -13.42 -25.68 -13.86
CA ASN A 196 -14.45 -25.08 -14.71
C ASN A 196 -13.95 -23.91 -15.57
N TYR A 197 -12.67 -23.52 -15.45
CA TYR A 197 -12.06 -22.44 -16.21
C TYR A 197 -10.82 -22.90 -16.96
N SER A 198 -10.66 -22.42 -18.20
CA SER A 198 -9.45 -22.65 -18.99
C SER A 198 -8.25 -21.92 -18.39
N PRO A 199 -7.01 -22.41 -18.62
CA PRO A 199 -5.81 -21.69 -18.19
C PRO A 199 -5.77 -20.25 -18.68
N GLY A 200 -6.12 -19.99 -19.94
CA GLY A 200 -6.15 -18.64 -20.50
C GLY A 200 -7.12 -17.69 -19.78
N TRP A 201 -8.28 -18.20 -19.35
CA TRP A 201 -9.20 -17.41 -18.52
C TRP A 201 -8.58 -17.06 -17.17
N LYS A 202 -7.92 -18.03 -16.53
CA LYS A 202 -7.25 -17.79 -15.24
C LYS A 202 -6.09 -16.80 -15.38
N PHE A 203 -5.35 -16.85 -16.50
CA PHE A 203 -4.26 -15.91 -16.77
C PHE A 203 -4.79 -14.48 -16.74
N ASN A 204 -5.82 -14.20 -17.53
CA ASN A 204 -6.44 -12.88 -17.57
C ASN A 204 -7.06 -12.48 -16.22
N HIS A 205 -7.69 -13.41 -15.52
CA HIS A 205 -8.28 -13.16 -14.19
C HIS A 205 -7.24 -12.65 -13.18
N TRP A 206 -6.05 -13.26 -13.15
CA TRP A 206 -5.00 -12.90 -12.20
C TRP A 206 -4.15 -11.72 -12.66
N GLU A 207 -4.00 -11.51 -13.98
CA GLU A 207 -3.45 -10.29 -14.58
C GLU A 207 -4.32 -9.07 -14.22
N LEU A 208 -5.64 -9.14 -14.40
CA LEU A 208 -6.57 -8.07 -14.03
C LEU A 208 -6.49 -7.70 -12.53
N LYS A 209 -6.21 -8.70 -11.68
CA LYS A 209 -6.05 -8.54 -10.23
C LYS A 209 -4.65 -8.06 -9.82
N GLY A 210 -3.71 -7.97 -10.74
CA GLY A 210 -2.36 -7.49 -10.49
C GLY A 210 -1.51 -8.38 -9.60
N VAL A 211 -1.71 -9.70 -9.66
CA VAL A 211 -0.81 -10.63 -8.98
C VAL A 211 0.59 -10.51 -9.61
N PRO A 212 1.65 -10.21 -8.83
CA PRO A 212 2.96 -9.89 -9.38
C PRO A 212 3.58 -10.98 -10.24
N ILE A 213 3.46 -12.25 -9.82
CA ILE A 213 4.08 -13.39 -10.48
C ILE A 213 3.03 -14.46 -10.73
N ARG A 214 2.96 -14.93 -11.97
CA ARG A 214 2.26 -16.17 -12.33
C ARG A 214 3.27 -17.28 -12.59
N LEU A 215 3.06 -18.44 -11.97
CA LEU A 215 3.78 -19.67 -12.28
C LEU A 215 2.87 -20.64 -13.04
N GLU A 216 3.35 -21.10 -14.19
CA GLU A 216 2.68 -22.07 -15.04
C GLU A 216 3.40 -23.41 -14.89
N ILE A 217 2.65 -24.47 -14.54
CA ILE A 217 3.19 -25.81 -14.35
C ILE A 217 2.38 -26.79 -15.21
N GLY A 218 2.99 -27.32 -16.26
CA GLY A 218 2.41 -28.37 -17.11
C GLY A 218 3.28 -29.62 -17.21
N PRO A 219 2.81 -30.67 -17.92
CA PRO A 219 3.54 -31.92 -18.08
C PRO A 219 4.99 -31.73 -18.59
N LYS A 220 5.16 -30.86 -19.60
CA LYS A 220 6.47 -30.57 -20.20
C LYS A 220 7.43 -29.87 -19.23
N ASP A 221 6.90 -29.08 -18.30
CA ASP A 221 7.72 -28.37 -17.31
C ASP A 221 8.19 -29.35 -16.23
N ILE A 222 7.34 -30.30 -15.84
CA ILE A 222 7.69 -31.40 -14.93
C ILE A 222 8.78 -32.30 -15.55
N GLU A 223 8.60 -32.73 -16.79
CA GLU A 223 9.60 -33.55 -17.52
C GLU A 223 10.97 -32.87 -17.58
N LYS A 224 10.99 -31.53 -17.70
CA LYS A 224 12.21 -30.73 -17.78
C LYS A 224 12.70 -30.21 -16.43
N SER A 225 12.02 -30.53 -15.34
CA SER A 225 12.32 -30.01 -13.99
C SER A 225 12.43 -28.48 -13.95
N GLN A 226 11.54 -27.78 -14.65
CA GLN A 226 11.48 -26.32 -14.72
C GLN A 226 10.09 -25.80 -14.35
N VAL A 227 9.96 -24.49 -14.16
CA VAL A 227 8.68 -23.78 -14.09
C VAL A 227 8.73 -22.59 -15.02
N SER A 228 7.61 -22.25 -15.66
CA SER A 228 7.53 -21.02 -16.46
C SER A 228 7.00 -19.88 -15.58
N SER A 229 7.83 -18.87 -15.35
CA SER A 229 7.42 -17.64 -14.66
C SER A 229 7.06 -16.52 -15.62
N ARG A 230 6.05 -15.74 -15.27
CA ARG A 230 5.78 -14.45 -15.91
C ARG A 230 5.60 -13.33 -14.89
N ASP A 231 6.33 -12.25 -15.08
CA ASP A 231 6.12 -10.94 -14.46
C ASP A 231 5.40 -10.04 -15.46
N ASN A 232 4.09 -9.81 -15.30
CA ASN A 232 3.32 -8.87 -16.12
C ASN A 232 3.78 -8.73 -17.59
N LYS A 233 3.85 -9.87 -18.30
CA LYS A 233 4.20 -10.08 -19.73
C LYS A 233 5.64 -10.41 -20.10
N GLN A 234 6.64 -10.26 -19.23
CA GLN A 234 7.97 -10.82 -19.54
C GLN A 234 8.02 -12.30 -19.12
N ARG A 235 8.72 -13.11 -19.93
CA ARG A 235 8.99 -14.51 -19.59
C ARG A 235 10.33 -14.51 -18.87
N LEU A 236 10.31 -14.89 -17.60
CA LEU A 236 11.48 -15.09 -16.76
C LEU A 236 11.89 -16.56 -16.80
#